data_AF-A0A3D0NEM9-F1
#
_entry.id   AF-A0A3D0NEM9-F1
#
_cell.length_a   1.000
_cell.length_b   1.000
_cell.length_c   1.000
_cell.angle_alpha   90.00
_cell.angle_beta   90.00
_cell.angle_gamma   90.00
#
_symmetry.space_group_name_H-M   'P 1'
#
loop_
_entity.id
_entity.type
_entity.pdbx_description
1 polymer ?
#
loop_
_entity_poly.entity_id
_entity_poly.type
_entity_poly.pdbx_seq_one_letter_code
_entity_poly.pdbx_strand_id
1 'polypeptide(L)'
;MKEGAPESRKLIETRFLTKQDNEWVGYSYRWNKSQTDAFLVESEGRQERFRIQTNAGVTTQVWNYPSRSECMMCHARAAKYVLGLQTAQLNRTFDYGSHEENQLSYLQRTGHLTINTAAQHAKFAEHREFLTSFNKTRSQEVAKQIKSAPDQRPMANDGYFASGEEGIPKLTNVSDESATIESRARSYIYSNCAQCHVGAGGGNSQMHFEWTRSLSEMNVVNKQPLHGYKGVSGGMLISPGKPDASVLLHRMTIRGSGQMPIIATHKVDEEAVKVIRQWIEQLDN
;
A
#
# COMPACT_ATOMS: atom_id res chain seq x y z
N MET A 1 -17.65 -19.55 -8.66
CA MET A 1 -17.53 -18.09 -8.50
C MET A 1 -17.56 -17.49 -9.90
N LYS A 2 -18.18 -16.32 -10.07
CA LYS A 2 -18.31 -15.63 -11.34
C LYS A 2 -17.64 -14.26 -11.22
N GLU A 3 -16.76 -13.94 -12.17
CA GLU A 3 -16.05 -12.67 -12.19
C GLU A 3 -17.06 -11.50 -12.30
N GLY A 4 -16.85 -10.46 -11.50
CA GLY A 4 -17.71 -9.26 -11.49
C GLY A 4 -19.10 -9.43 -10.86
N ALA A 5 -19.46 -10.61 -10.36
CA ALA A 5 -20.79 -10.93 -9.82
C ALA A 5 -20.78 -11.01 -8.27
N PRO A 6 -21.24 -9.97 -7.54
CA PRO A 6 -21.18 -9.91 -6.09
C PRO A 6 -21.89 -11.06 -5.36
N GLU A 7 -22.99 -11.54 -5.90
CA GLU A 7 -23.79 -12.66 -5.38
C GLU A 7 -23.05 -14.00 -5.44
N SER A 8 -21.99 -14.09 -6.25
CA SER A 8 -21.19 -15.30 -6.42
C SER A 8 -19.95 -15.37 -5.53
N ARG A 9 -19.73 -14.33 -4.69
CA ARG A 9 -18.58 -14.20 -3.78
C ARG A 9 -18.54 -15.35 -2.78
N LYS A 10 -17.33 -15.77 -2.43
CA LYS A 10 -17.07 -16.74 -1.37
C LYS A 10 -15.94 -16.24 -0.50
N LEU A 11 -16.07 -16.43 0.80
CA LEU A 11 -14.97 -16.37 1.75
C LEU A 11 -14.00 -17.50 1.40
N ILE A 12 -12.74 -17.13 1.18
CA ILE A 12 -11.66 -18.04 0.80
C ILE A 12 -10.65 -18.14 1.94
N GLU A 13 -10.28 -17.00 2.52
CA GLU A 13 -9.20 -16.88 3.47
C GLU A 13 -9.45 -15.77 4.49
N THR A 14 -9.03 -16.00 5.73
CA THR A 14 -8.80 -14.97 6.74
C THR A 14 -7.34 -15.05 7.18
N ARG A 15 -6.66 -13.92 7.32
CA ARG A 15 -5.28 -13.87 7.83
C ARG A 15 -5.21 -13.09 9.14
N PHE A 16 -4.39 -13.59 10.06
CA PHE A 16 -4.08 -12.91 11.31
C PHE A 16 -2.58 -12.72 11.44
N LEU A 17 -2.18 -11.61 12.04
CA LEU A 17 -0.83 -11.41 12.55
C LEU A 17 -0.94 -11.29 14.07
N THR A 18 -0.31 -12.19 14.80
CA THR A 18 -0.37 -12.21 16.27
C THR A 18 1.00 -11.98 16.85
N LYS A 19 1.08 -11.25 17.97
CA LYS A 19 2.32 -11.08 18.72
C LYS A 19 2.39 -12.15 19.82
N GLN A 20 3.36 -13.06 19.72
CA GLN A 20 3.58 -14.18 20.64
C GLN A 20 5.05 -14.16 21.06
N ASP A 21 5.34 -14.27 22.36
CA ASP A 21 6.73 -14.27 22.87
C ASP A 21 7.60 -13.12 22.32
N ASN A 22 6.97 -11.95 22.17
CA ASN A 22 7.55 -10.74 21.58
C ASN A 22 7.94 -10.83 20.09
N GLU A 23 7.55 -11.90 19.40
CA GLU A 23 7.69 -12.10 17.96
C GLU A 23 6.33 -11.99 17.25
N TRP A 24 6.36 -11.61 15.96
CA TRP A 24 5.17 -11.56 15.12
C TRP A 24 5.05 -12.82 14.28
N VAL A 25 3.89 -13.48 14.36
CA VAL A 25 3.60 -14.72 13.62
C VAL A 25 2.34 -14.54 12.80
N GLY A 26 2.40 -14.86 11.51
CA GLY A 26 1.29 -14.74 10.57
C GLY A 26 0.57 -16.06 10.36
N TYR A 27 -0.75 -16.09 10.51
CA TYR A 27 -1.59 -17.28 10.36
C TYR A 27 -2.59 -17.10 9.23
N SER A 28 -2.74 -18.14 8.42
CA SER A 28 -3.73 -18.22 7.34
C SER A 28 -4.81 -19.22 7.73
N TYR A 29 -6.07 -18.83 7.61
CA TYR A 29 -7.24 -19.67 7.86
C TYR A 29 -8.04 -19.81 6.56
N ARG A 30 -8.36 -21.04 6.20
CA ARG A 30 -9.11 -21.40 5.01
C ARG A 30 -10.57 -21.62 5.34
N TRP A 31 -11.45 -20.87 4.68
CA TRP A 31 -12.89 -21.04 4.84
C TRP A 31 -13.39 -22.36 4.26
N ASN A 32 -14.37 -22.97 4.93
CA ASN A 32 -15.02 -24.18 4.48
C ASN A 32 -16.02 -23.91 3.33
N LYS A 33 -16.41 -24.98 2.64
CA LYS A 33 -17.34 -24.88 1.49
C LYS A 33 -18.73 -24.37 1.88
N SER A 34 -19.15 -24.59 3.14
CA SER A 34 -20.42 -24.13 3.70
C SER A 34 -20.42 -22.67 4.15
N GLN A 35 -19.28 -21.99 4.14
CA GLN A 35 -19.13 -20.57 4.53
C GLN A 35 -19.49 -20.29 6.00
N THR A 36 -19.29 -21.30 6.86
CA THR A 36 -19.64 -21.22 8.28
C THR A 36 -18.43 -21.13 9.20
N ASP A 37 -17.27 -21.61 8.76
CA ASP A 37 -16.08 -21.68 9.60
C ASP A 37 -14.79 -21.63 8.75
N ALA A 38 -13.68 -21.28 9.39
CA ALA A 38 -12.36 -21.21 8.79
C ALA A 38 -11.35 -22.04 9.59
N PHE A 39 -10.62 -22.92 8.91
CA PHE A 39 -9.68 -23.85 9.52
C PHE A 39 -8.25 -23.37 9.32
N LEU A 40 -7.43 -23.53 10.35
CA LEU A 40 -6.02 -23.19 10.30
C LEU A 40 -5.32 -23.92 9.14
N VAL A 41 -4.61 -23.18 8.31
CA VAL A 41 -3.71 -23.73 7.30
C VAL A 41 -2.38 -24.09 7.96
N GLU A 42 -1.81 -25.22 7.56
CA GLU A 42 -0.51 -25.71 8.01
C GLU A 42 0.62 -24.67 7.85
N SER A 43 1.72 -24.90 8.56
CA SER A 43 2.80 -23.92 8.70
C SER A 43 3.49 -23.58 7.37
N GLU A 44 3.59 -24.56 6.47
CA GLU A 44 4.18 -24.52 5.14
C GLU A 44 3.28 -23.85 4.09
N GLY A 45 2.08 -23.42 4.49
CA GLY A 45 1.11 -22.84 3.57
C GLY A 45 0.38 -23.89 2.74
N ARG A 46 -0.41 -23.44 1.76
CA ARG A 46 -1.23 -24.33 0.92
C ARG A 46 -1.57 -23.68 -0.40
N GLN A 47 -1.78 -24.49 -1.43
CA GLN A 47 -2.40 -24.04 -2.67
C GLN A 47 -3.75 -24.73 -2.90
N GLU A 48 -4.69 -23.98 -3.48
CA GLU A 48 -5.99 -24.49 -3.92
C GLU A 48 -6.34 -23.94 -5.29
N ARG A 49 -7.06 -24.73 -6.09
CA ARG A 49 -7.52 -24.35 -7.43
C ARG A 49 -9.00 -24.02 -7.40
N PHE A 50 -9.33 -22.82 -7.86
CA PHE A 50 -10.71 -22.34 -7.99
C PHE A 50 -11.08 -22.19 -9.46
N ARG A 51 -12.27 -22.68 -9.82
CA ARG A 51 -12.86 -22.44 -11.15
C ARG A 51 -13.64 -21.13 -11.12
N ILE A 52 -13.24 -20.19 -11.97
CA ILE A 52 -13.85 -18.87 -12.10
C ILE A 52 -14.52 -18.79 -13.46
N GLN A 53 -15.82 -18.50 -13.48
CA GLN A 53 -16.53 -18.16 -14.71
C GLN A 53 -16.21 -16.72 -15.08
N THR A 54 -15.67 -16.51 -16.27
CA THR A 54 -15.37 -15.20 -16.87
C THR A 54 -16.21 -15.02 -18.13
N ASN A 55 -16.17 -13.82 -18.71
CA ASN A 55 -16.79 -13.55 -20.01
C ASN A 55 -16.12 -14.33 -21.16
N ALA A 56 -14.85 -14.72 -21.01
CA ALA A 56 -14.09 -15.52 -21.97
C ALA A 56 -14.21 -17.04 -21.74
N GLY A 57 -15.02 -17.48 -20.77
CA GLY A 57 -15.19 -18.89 -20.39
C GLY A 57 -14.70 -19.20 -18.98
N VAL A 58 -14.52 -20.49 -18.68
CA VAL A 58 -14.07 -20.94 -17.35
C VAL A 58 -12.55 -20.94 -17.29
N THR A 59 -11.99 -20.20 -16.33
CA THR A 59 -10.56 -20.22 -16.01
C THR A 59 -10.30 -20.86 -14.65
N THR A 60 -9.05 -21.30 -14.42
CA THR A 60 -8.59 -21.81 -13.13
C THR A 60 -7.69 -20.78 -12.47
N GLN A 61 -8.05 -20.34 -11.27
CA GLN A 61 -7.22 -19.50 -10.41
C GLN A 61 -6.58 -20.37 -9.33
N VAL A 62 -5.25 -20.36 -9.25
CA VAL A 62 -4.52 -20.96 -8.13
C VAL A 62 -4.42 -19.93 -7.02
N TRP A 63 -4.98 -20.23 -5.86
CA TRP A 63 -4.87 -19.41 -4.65
C TRP A 63 -3.75 -19.96 -3.77
N ASN A 64 -2.87 -19.06 -3.31
CA ASN A 64 -1.80 -19.40 -2.37
C ASN A 64 -2.16 -18.88 -0.97
N TYR A 65 -2.40 -19.80 -0.05
CA TYR A 65 -2.44 -19.52 1.38
C TYR A 65 -0.99 -19.46 1.88
N PRO A 66 -0.47 -18.29 2.30
CA PRO A 66 0.93 -18.15 2.63
C PRO A 66 1.29 -18.97 3.87
N SER A 67 2.48 -19.55 3.82
CA SER A 67 3.21 -20.10 4.95
C SER A 67 3.50 -19.04 6.01
N ARG A 68 3.89 -19.50 7.21
CA ARG A 68 4.34 -18.60 8.28
C ARG A 68 5.51 -17.71 7.82
N SER A 69 6.44 -18.28 7.05
CA SER A 69 7.58 -17.55 6.49
C SER A 69 7.20 -16.56 5.40
N GLU A 70 6.25 -16.91 4.52
CA GLU A 70 5.80 -16.03 3.45
C GLU A 70 5.11 -14.77 4.00
N CYS A 71 4.38 -14.89 5.12
CA CYS A 71 3.83 -13.72 5.82
C CYS A 71 4.93 -12.70 6.17
N MET A 72 6.11 -13.19 6.58
CA MET A 72 7.24 -12.36 6.99
C MET A 72 8.00 -11.73 5.81
N MET A 73 7.65 -12.05 4.57
CA MET A 73 8.19 -11.35 3.39
C MET A 73 7.71 -9.90 3.33
N CYS A 74 6.46 -9.64 3.70
CA CYS A 74 5.90 -8.29 3.80
C CYS A 74 5.97 -7.76 5.24
N HIS A 75 5.67 -8.60 6.23
CA HIS A 75 5.70 -8.24 7.65
C HIS A 75 7.13 -8.30 8.23
N ALA A 76 8.13 -7.91 7.44
CA ALA A 76 9.53 -7.98 7.82
C ALA A 76 9.88 -6.96 8.91
N ARG A 77 10.99 -7.23 9.63
CA ARG A 77 11.56 -6.29 10.62
C ARG A 77 11.80 -4.89 10.03
N ALA A 78 12.27 -4.84 8.79
CA ALA A 78 12.53 -3.59 8.06
C ALA A 78 11.26 -2.75 7.86
N ALA A 79 10.12 -3.40 7.65
CA ALA A 79 8.80 -2.75 7.57
C ALA A 79 8.15 -2.56 8.96
N LYS A 80 8.88 -2.85 10.05
CA LYS A 80 8.42 -2.78 11.44
C LYS A 80 7.23 -3.70 11.74
N TYR A 81 7.14 -4.82 11.03
CA TYR A 81 6.17 -5.89 11.19
C TYR A 81 4.71 -5.54 10.89
N VAL A 82 4.11 -4.54 11.55
CA VAL A 82 2.67 -4.27 11.41
C VAL A 82 2.41 -3.36 10.22
N LEU A 83 1.70 -3.90 9.22
CA LEU A 83 1.25 -3.18 8.03
C LEU A 83 -0.22 -2.78 8.23
N GLY A 84 -0.46 -1.69 8.95
CA GLY A 84 -1.79 -1.19 9.27
C GLY A 84 -2.31 -0.14 8.29
N LEU A 85 -3.55 0.29 8.52
CA LEU A 85 -4.15 1.42 7.80
C LEU A 85 -3.34 2.70 8.05
N GLN A 86 -3.10 3.46 6.99
CA GLN A 86 -2.36 4.72 7.04
C GLN A 86 -3.28 5.91 6.78
N THR A 87 -2.97 7.06 7.39
CA THR A 87 -3.75 8.31 7.22
C THR A 87 -3.99 8.63 5.74
N ALA A 88 -2.98 8.46 4.89
CA ALA A 88 -3.09 8.79 3.47
C ALA A 88 -4.05 7.88 2.69
N GLN A 89 -4.23 6.63 3.14
CA GLN A 89 -5.20 5.70 2.56
C GLN A 89 -6.63 6.04 3.01
N LEU A 90 -6.78 6.49 4.26
CA LEU A 90 -8.06 6.85 4.86
C LEU A 90 -8.50 8.28 4.50
N ASN A 91 -7.58 9.15 4.09
CA ASN A 91 -7.88 10.53 3.71
C ASN A 91 -8.56 10.61 2.34
N ARG A 92 -9.79 10.12 2.25
CA ARG A 92 -10.57 10.07 1.01
C ARG A 92 -12.04 10.30 1.29
N THR A 93 -12.75 10.86 0.32
CA THR A 93 -14.21 10.84 0.30
C THR A 93 -14.66 9.39 0.15
N PHE A 94 -15.58 8.97 1.01
CA PHE A 94 -16.18 7.65 0.99
C PHE A 94 -17.71 7.80 0.98
N ASP A 95 -18.35 7.04 0.10
CA ASP A 95 -19.82 6.96 0.04
C ASP A 95 -20.32 5.97 1.10
N TYR A 96 -21.00 6.49 2.11
CA TYR A 96 -21.62 5.70 3.18
C TYR A 96 -23.06 5.27 2.83
N GLY A 97 -23.48 5.44 1.57
CA GLY A 97 -24.81 5.14 1.04
C GLY A 97 -25.83 6.23 1.30
N SER A 98 -25.82 6.86 2.48
CA SER A 98 -26.71 7.98 2.82
C SER A 98 -26.12 9.35 2.51
N HIS A 99 -24.80 9.45 2.47
CA HIS A 99 -24.04 10.66 2.18
C HIS A 99 -22.59 10.32 1.85
N GLU A 100 -21.90 11.26 1.25
CA GLU A 100 -20.45 11.22 1.08
C GLU A 100 -19.78 12.06 2.17
N GLU A 101 -18.76 11.51 2.82
CA GLU A 101 -17.94 12.22 3.82
C GLU A 101 -16.49 11.81 3.67
N ASN A 102 -15.55 12.67 4.05
CA ASN A 102 -14.16 12.23 4.24
C ASN A 102 -14.12 11.14 5.33
N GLN A 103 -13.51 10.00 5.01
CA GLN A 103 -13.49 8.84 5.90
C GLN A 103 -12.78 9.11 7.23
N LEU A 104 -11.76 9.96 7.28
CA LEU A 104 -11.14 10.40 8.54
C LEU A 104 -12.11 11.25 9.36
N SER A 105 -12.79 12.21 8.73
CA SER A 105 -13.78 13.06 9.40
C SER A 105 -14.94 12.23 9.96
N TYR A 106 -15.45 11.27 9.19
CA TYR A 106 -16.49 10.35 9.64
C TYR A 106 -16.03 9.54 10.86
N LEU A 107 -14.87 8.90 10.78
CA LEU A 107 -14.33 8.08 11.88
C LEU A 107 -14.06 8.91 13.14
N GLN A 108 -13.65 10.16 12.98
CA GLN A 108 -13.46 11.09 14.08
C GLN A 108 -14.79 11.48 14.73
N ARG A 109 -15.76 11.93 13.92
CA ARG A 109 -17.07 12.40 14.41
C ARG A 109 -17.88 11.27 15.06
N THR A 110 -17.69 10.03 14.62
CA THR A 110 -18.35 8.84 15.19
C THR A 110 -17.59 8.23 16.37
N GLY A 111 -16.42 8.77 16.74
CA GLY A 111 -15.65 8.32 17.90
C GLY A 111 -14.87 7.02 17.66
N HIS A 112 -14.73 6.56 16.41
CA HIS A 112 -13.91 5.40 16.05
C HIS A 112 -12.43 5.72 15.88
N LEU A 113 -12.07 7.01 15.74
CA LEU A 113 -10.70 7.46 15.61
C LEU A 113 -10.47 8.81 16.31
N THR A 114 -9.43 8.92 17.12
CA THR A 114 -8.95 10.25 17.56
C THR A 114 -7.92 10.74 16.57
N ILE A 115 -8.16 11.92 16.00
CA ILE A 115 -7.27 12.52 15.04
C ILE A 115 -6.70 13.82 15.63
N ASN A 116 -5.39 13.96 15.59
CA ASN A 116 -4.69 15.17 15.98
C ASN A 116 -5.05 16.32 15.04
N THR A 117 -5.32 17.49 15.62
CA THR A 117 -5.34 18.74 14.88
C THR A 117 -3.98 18.98 14.20
N ALA A 118 -3.94 19.83 13.16
CA ALA A 118 -2.69 20.23 12.51
C ALA A 118 -1.62 20.72 13.52
N ALA A 119 -2.03 21.43 14.58
CA ALA A 119 -1.15 21.88 15.66
C ALA A 119 -0.61 20.74 16.55
N GLN A 120 -1.44 19.75 16.88
CA GLN A 120 -1.01 18.55 17.63
C GLN A 120 -0.09 17.66 16.80
N HIS A 121 -0.35 17.55 15.49
CA HIS A 121 0.51 16.82 14.57
C HIS A 121 1.88 17.50 14.42
N ALA A 122 1.94 18.84 14.34
CA ALA A 122 3.21 19.57 14.29
C ALA A 122 4.09 19.31 15.53
N LYS A 123 3.51 19.34 16.74
CA LYS A 123 4.21 18.99 17.99
C LYS A 123 4.68 17.53 18.04
N PHE A 124 3.89 16.62 17.46
CA PHE A 124 4.26 15.21 17.34
C PHE A 124 5.38 14.98 16.31
N ALA A 125 5.37 15.70 15.19
CA ALA A 125 6.43 15.67 14.18
C ALA A 125 7.77 16.18 14.75
N GLU A 126 7.74 17.17 15.64
CA GLU A 126 8.94 17.65 16.36
C GLU A 126 9.53 16.59 17.31
N HIS A 127 8.71 15.69 17.89
CA HIS A 127 9.18 14.60 18.77
C HIS A 127 9.69 13.37 18.00
N ARG A 128 9.49 13.30 16.68
CA ARG A 128 9.86 12.15 15.84
C ARG A 128 11.03 12.49 14.91
N GLU A 129 12.22 12.68 15.48
CA GLU A 129 13.50 12.69 14.74
C GLU A 129 13.80 11.37 13.98
N PHE A 130 12.97 10.33 14.12
CA PHE A 130 13.18 9.02 13.51
C PHE A 130 12.41 8.74 12.20
N LEU A 131 11.59 9.68 11.70
CA LEU A 131 10.92 9.54 10.39
C LEU A 131 11.15 10.82 9.57
N THR A 132 12.33 10.93 8.98
CA THR A 132 12.71 12.04 8.10
C THR A 132 11.93 11.97 6.78
N SER A 133 10.94 12.86 6.60
CA SER A 133 10.48 13.43 5.29
C SER A 133 9.11 14.11 5.38
N PHE A 134 8.90 15.01 6.33
CA PHE A 134 7.84 16.01 6.20
C PHE A 134 8.46 17.40 6.20
N ASN A 135 7.95 18.27 5.33
CA ASN A 135 8.37 19.67 5.22
C ASN A 135 8.00 20.39 6.52
N LYS A 136 8.93 20.30 7.50
CA LYS A 136 8.86 20.88 8.84
C LYS A 136 8.39 22.34 8.81
N THR A 137 8.84 23.08 7.80
CA THR A 137 8.51 24.49 7.60
C THR A 137 7.01 24.72 7.43
N ARG A 138 6.34 23.96 6.54
CA ARG A 138 4.90 24.13 6.30
C ARG A 138 4.05 23.72 7.51
N SER A 139 4.44 22.65 8.21
CA SER A 139 3.77 22.23 9.45
C SER A 139 3.90 23.25 10.57
N GLN A 140 5.07 23.90 10.67
CA GLN A 140 5.31 24.97 11.65
C GLN A 140 4.59 26.28 11.30
N GLU A 141 4.42 26.60 10.02
CA GLU A 141 3.66 27.78 9.57
C GLU A 141 2.17 27.67 9.90
N VAL A 142 1.55 26.51 9.64
CA VAL A 142 0.14 26.25 10.00
C VAL A 142 -0.06 26.28 11.51
N ALA A 143 0.87 25.72 12.28
CA ALA A 143 0.80 25.72 13.75
C ALA A 143 0.79 27.13 14.36
N LYS A 144 1.44 28.11 13.72
CA LYS A 144 1.48 29.51 14.19
C LYS A 144 0.16 30.26 13.99
N GLN A 145 -0.71 29.78 13.10
CA GLN A 145 -1.98 30.44 12.78
C GLN A 145 -3.14 29.98 13.66
N ILE A 146 -2.98 28.89 14.41
CA ILE A 146 -4.03 28.32 15.26
C ILE A 146 -3.85 28.81 16.70
N LYS A 147 -4.79 29.60 17.21
CA LYS A 147 -4.82 30.00 18.63
C LYS A 147 -5.39 28.88 19.50
N SER A 148 -4.74 28.57 20.61
CA SER A 148 -5.27 27.65 21.63
C SER A 148 -6.46 28.26 22.37
N ALA A 149 -7.54 27.51 22.57
CA ALA A 149 -8.65 27.90 23.42
C ALA A 149 -8.36 27.56 24.91
N PRO A 150 -8.74 28.41 25.88
CA PRO A 150 -8.34 28.23 27.29
C PRO A 150 -8.98 27.03 28.02
N ASP A 151 -10.13 26.55 27.52
CA ASP A 151 -10.99 25.61 28.28
C ASP A 151 -11.02 24.19 27.70
N GLN A 152 -10.05 23.84 26.86
CA GLN A 152 -10.00 22.52 26.24
C GLN A 152 -9.30 21.52 27.19
N ARG A 153 -9.98 20.42 27.54
CA ARG A 153 -9.37 19.31 28.31
C ARG A 153 -8.06 18.87 27.64
N PRO A 154 -7.03 18.49 28.40
CA PRO A 154 -5.83 17.90 27.80
C PRO A 154 -6.24 16.61 27.09
N MET A 155 -6.14 16.60 25.77
CA MET A 155 -6.19 15.35 25.01
C MET A 155 -5.04 14.49 25.51
N ALA A 156 -5.33 13.28 25.99
CA ALA A 156 -4.35 12.21 25.94
C ALA A 156 -3.89 12.15 24.47
N ASN A 157 -2.59 12.33 24.25
CA ASN A 157 -2.04 12.41 22.90
C ASN A 157 -1.84 10.98 22.37
N ASP A 158 -2.94 10.26 22.15
CA ASP A 158 -2.99 8.92 21.57
C ASP A 158 -3.43 8.93 20.10
N GLY A 159 -3.74 10.12 19.55
CA GLY A 159 -4.01 10.32 18.13
C GLY A 159 -2.76 10.10 17.27
N TYR A 160 -2.67 8.96 16.60
CA TYR A 160 -1.58 8.68 15.64
C TYR A 160 -1.81 9.33 14.26
N PHE A 161 -2.98 9.92 14.01
CA PHE A 161 -3.44 10.39 12.70
C PHE A 161 -3.68 11.92 12.73
N ALA A 162 -3.55 12.62 11.60
CA ALA A 162 -3.81 14.07 11.47
C ALA A 162 -5.14 14.36 10.75
N SER A 163 -5.83 15.46 11.11
CA SER A 163 -7.21 15.81 10.72
C SER A 163 -7.37 15.94 9.21
N GLY A 164 -8.31 15.20 8.61
CA GLY A 164 -8.47 14.97 7.17
C GLY A 164 -8.79 16.14 6.23
N GLU A 165 -8.32 17.36 6.49
CA GLU A 165 -8.47 18.54 5.60
C GLU A 165 -7.13 19.19 5.24
N GLU A 166 -7.15 19.98 4.15
CA GLU A 166 -6.03 20.56 3.37
C GLU A 166 -4.59 20.36 3.88
N GLY A 167 -3.77 19.70 3.06
CA GLY A 167 -2.32 19.56 3.28
C GLY A 167 -1.89 18.21 3.85
N ILE A 168 -2.82 17.32 4.19
CA ILE A 168 -2.51 15.92 4.51
C ILE A 168 -2.34 15.11 3.22
N PRO A 169 -1.32 14.25 3.13
CA PRO A 169 -1.17 13.42 1.96
C PRO A 169 -2.38 12.49 1.78
N LYS A 170 -2.88 12.42 0.55
CA LYS A 170 -4.00 11.58 0.12
C LYS A 170 -3.52 10.70 -1.01
N LEU A 171 -3.81 9.39 -0.93
CA LEU A 171 -3.58 8.52 -2.06
C LEU A 171 -4.66 8.75 -3.13
N THR A 172 -4.24 8.66 -4.37
CA THR A 172 -5.08 8.80 -5.56
C THR A 172 -5.39 7.41 -6.13
N ASN A 173 -6.64 7.19 -6.51
CA ASN A 173 -7.02 5.98 -7.24
C ASN A 173 -6.38 5.98 -8.63
N VAL A 174 -5.89 4.82 -9.10
CA VAL A 174 -5.38 4.68 -10.46
C VAL A 174 -6.39 5.08 -11.53
N SER A 175 -7.70 5.04 -11.25
CA SER A 175 -8.76 5.42 -12.19
C SER A 175 -9.18 6.90 -12.13
N ASP A 176 -8.63 7.69 -11.22
CA ASP A 176 -9.01 9.10 -11.04
C ASP A 176 -8.31 10.00 -12.07
N GLU A 177 -8.98 10.25 -13.20
CA GLU A 177 -8.45 11.07 -14.30
C GLU A 177 -8.33 12.56 -13.96
N SER A 178 -8.94 13.03 -12.87
CA SER A 178 -8.81 14.42 -12.42
C SER A 178 -7.46 14.70 -11.75
N ALA A 179 -6.79 13.66 -11.29
CA ALA A 179 -5.51 13.75 -10.61
C ALA A 179 -4.31 13.60 -11.58
N THR A 180 -3.17 14.13 -11.17
CA THR A 180 -1.94 14.05 -11.97
C THR A 180 -1.49 12.60 -12.14
N ILE A 181 -0.83 12.31 -13.26
CA ILE A 181 -0.31 10.96 -13.54
C ILE A 181 0.67 10.50 -12.46
N GLU A 182 1.52 11.42 -11.96
CA GLU A 182 2.48 11.13 -10.89
C GLU A 182 1.74 10.72 -9.60
N SER A 183 0.68 11.43 -9.21
CA SER A 183 -0.05 11.12 -7.98
C SER A 183 -0.69 9.73 -8.05
N ARG A 184 -1.31 9.40 -9.19
CA ARG A 184 -1.89 8.06 -9.46
C ARG A 184 -0.81 6.97 -9.40
N ALA A 185 0.30 7.19 -10.10
CA ALA A 185 1.41 6.23 -10.18
C ALA A 185 2.07 5.99 -8.81
N ARG A 186 2.43 7.06 -8.09
CA ARG A 186 3.07 6.96 -6.77
C ARG A 186 2.12 6.37 -5.74
N SER A 187 0.81 6.60 -5.85
CA SER A 187 -0.17 6.03 -4.92
C SER A 187 -0.27 4.52 -5.09
N TYR A 188 -0.23 4.05 -6.35
CA TYR A 188 -0.19 2.63 -6.66
C TYR A 188 1.11 1.97 -6.17
N ILE A 189 2.26 2.57 -6.48
CA ILE A 189 3.58 2.08 -6.04
C ILE A 189 3.62 1.99 -4.51
N TYR A 190 3.17 3.02 -3.81
CA TYR A 190 3.12 3.00 -2.35
C TYR A 190 2.25 1.86 -1.83
N SER A 191 1.03 1.73 -2.36
CA SER A 191 0.05 0.76 -1.86
C SER A 191 0.45 -0.69 -2.10
N ASN A 192 1.23 -0.97 -3.16
CA ASN A 192 1.53 -2.34 -3.59
C ASN A 192 2.99 -2.75 -3.41
N CYS A 193 3.90 -1.80 -3.21
CA CYS A 193 5.34 -2.06 -3.22
C CYS A 193 6.04 -1.59 -1.93
N ALA A 194 5.53 -0.57 -1.23
CA ALA A 194 6.21 0.03 -0.06
C ALA A 194 6.22 -0.84 1.19
N GLN A 195 5.52 -1.97 1.20
CA GLN A 195 5.59 -2.95 2.29
C GLN A 195 6.93 -3.70 2.26
N CYS A 196 7.51 -3.89 1.08
CA CYS A 196 8.78 -4.58 0.88
C CYS A 196 9.93 -3.64 0.51
N HIS A 197 9.66 -2.55 -0.21
CA HIS A 197 10.67 -1.63 -0.71
C HIS A 197 10.81 -0.39 0.18
N VAL A 198 11.41 -0.59 1.37
CA VAL A 198 11.68 0.46 2.38
C VAL A 198 13.19 0.70 2.59
N GLY A 199 14.00 0.44 1.57
CA GLY A 199 15.47 0.48 1.60
C GLY A 199 16.13 -0.70 2.33
N ALA A 200 15.62 -1.09 3.51
CA ALA A 200 16.14 -2.20 4.32
C ALA A 200 15.32 -3.50 4.21
N GLY A 201 14.29 -3.54 3.35
CA GLY A 201 13.28 -4.59 3.25
C GLY A 201 13.75 -6.01 2.91
N GLY A 202 15.05 -6.19 2.63
CA GLY A 202 15.60 -7.42 2.11
C GLY A 202 15.38 -7.56 0.59
N GLY A 203 16.02 -8.57 -0.02
CA GLY A 203 15.85 -8.88 -1.44
C GLY A 203 16.26 -7.75 -2.39
N ASN A 204 17.56 -7.47 -2.52
CA ASN A 204 18.15 -6.74 -3.65
C ASN A 204 17.49 -5.41 -4.06
N SER A 205 16.77 -4.73 -3.18
CA SER A 205 16.16 -3.44 -3.51
C SER A 205 16.51 -2.41 -2.45
N GLN A 206 17.52 -1.61 -2.76
CA GLN A 206 17.77 -0.32 -2.09
C GLN A 206 16.75 0.75 -2.52
N MET A 207 15.56 0.31 -2.94
CA MET A 207 14.48 1.17 -3.43
C MET A 207 13.66 1.64 -2.24
N HIS A 208 13.16 2.86 -2.33
CA HIS A 208 12.31 3.49 -1.33
C HIS A 208 10.98 3.85 -1.99
N PHE A 209 9.90 3.17 -1.60
CA PHE A 209 8.56 3.41 -2.13
C PHE A 209 7.59 4.00 -1.10
N GLU A 210 8.09 4.36 0.07
CA GLU A 210 7.30 5.07 1.08
C GLU A 210 6.76 6.38 0.51
N TRP A 211 5.50 6.69 0.80
CA TRP A 211 4.78 7.83 0.23
C TRP A 211 5.48 9.19 0.44
N THR A 212 6.22 9.34 1.53
CA THR A 212 6.92 10.58 1.89
C THR A 212 8.22 10.80 1.11
N ARG A 213 8.69 9.80 0.34
CA ARG A 213 9.93 9.85 -0.42
C ARG A 213 9.72 10.55 -1.76
N SER A 214 10.53 11.57 -2.02
CA SER A 214 10.60 12.19 -3.35
C SER A 214 11.16 11.22 -4.39
N LEU A 215 10.95 11.52 -5.67
CA LEU A 215 11.40 10.66 -6.77
C LEU A 215 12.91 10.37 -6.74
N SER A 216 13.73 11.36 -6.37
CA SER A 216 15.18 11.20 -6.25
C SER A 216 15.57 10.31 -5.06
N GLU A 217 14.82 10.35 -3.96
CA GLU A 217 15.02 9.48 -2.79
C GLU A 217 14.55 8.04 -3.04
N MET A 218 13.66 7.80 -4.02
CA MET A 218 13.18 6.45 -4.34
C MET A 218 14.31 5.50 -4.79
N ASN A 219 15.44 6.05 -5.24
CA ASN A 219 16.62 5.31 -5.70
C ASN A 219 16.30 4.29 -6.81
N VAL A 220 15.48 4.70 -7.79
CA VAL A 220 15.05 3.86 -8.92
C VAL A 220 15.29 4.47 -10.29
N VAL A 221 15.27 5.80 -10.39
CA VAL A 221 15.45 6.49 -11.68
C VAL A 221 16.90 6.39 -12.13
N ASN A 222 17.14 5.89 -13.35
CA ASN A 222 18.46 5.68 -13.92
C ASN A 222 19.39 4.80 -13.06
N LYS A 223 18.81 3.90 -12.25
CA LYS A 223 19.55 2.93 -11.43
C LYS A 223 19.53 1.56 -12.07
N GLN A 224 20.67 0.89 -12.10
CA GLN A 224 20.72 -0.49 -12.56
C GLN A 224 20.09 -1.43 -11.53
N PRO A 225 19.35 -2.46 -11.97
CA PRO A 225 18.95 -3.52 -11.07
C PRO A 225 20.19 -4.26 -10.54
N LEU A 226 20.21 -4.60 -9.26
CA LEU A 226 21.35 -5.31 -8.65
C LEU A 226 21.63 -6.67 -9.30
N HIS A 227 20.60 -7.29 -9.87
CA HIS A 227 20.72 -8.48 -10.70
C HIS A 227 20.09 -8.14 -12.04
N GLY A 228 20.85 -8.33 -13.12
CA GLY A 228 20.34 -8.12 -14.47
C GLY A 228 19.01 -8.85 -14.67
N TYR A 229 18.11 -8.27 -15.45
CA TYR A 229 16.77 -8.82 -15.64
C TYR A 229 16.61 -9.42 -17.04
N LYS A 230 16.29 -10.71 -17.11
CA LYS A 230 16.03 -11.40 -18.37
C LYS A 230 14.76 -10.84 -19.02
N GLY A 231 14.90 -10.22 -20.19
CA GLY A 231 13.80 -9.61 -20.93
C GLY A 231 13.91 -8.09 -21.08
N VAL A 232 14.81 -7.44 -20.34
CA VAL A 232 15.13 -6.01 -20.50
C VAL A 232 16.65 -5.82 -20.47
N SER A 233 17.30 -5.99 -21.64
CA SER A 233 18.75 -5.92 -21.74
C SER A 233 19.26 -4.51 -21.47
N GLY A 234 20.18 -4.35 -20.52
CA GLY A 234 20.72 -3.05 -20.12
C GLY A 234 19.68 -2.09 -19.51
N GLY A 235 18.49 -2.59 -19.16
CA GLY A 235 17.41 -1.79 -18.59
C GLY A 235 17.75 -1.24 -17.22
N MET A 236 17.28 -0.02 -16.95
CA MET A 236 17.31 0.56 -15.61
C MET A 236 16.05 0.13 -14.84
N LEU A 237 16.06 0.28 -13.53
CA LEU A 237 14.89 0.08 -12.68
C LEU A 237 13.71 0.93 -13.20
N ILE A 238 13.97 2.23 -13.40
CA ILE A 238 13.14 3.13 -14.20
C ILE A 238 14.06 3.90 -15.17
N SER A 239 13.74 3.85 -16.46
CA SER A 239 14.36 4.65 -17.52
C SER A 239 13.39 5.77 -17.93
N PRO A 240 13.65 7.04 -17.58
CA PRO A 240 12.81 8.16 -18.00
C PRO A 240 12.56 8.18 -19.51
N GLY A 241 11.32 8.50 -19.89
CA GLY A 241 10.87 8.52 -21.29
C GLY A 241 10.88 7.16 -22.01
N LYS A 242 11.32 6.06 -21.35
CA LYS A 242 11.55 4.75 -21.96
C LYS A 242 10.90 3.63 -21.14
N PRO A 243 9.56 3.53 -21.15
CA PRO A 243 8.83 2.52 -20.37
C PRO A 243 9.27 1.09 -20.70
N ASP A 244 9.52 0.76 -21.97
CA ASP A 244 9.91 -0.59 -22.37
C ASP A 244 11.35 -0.96 -21.96
N ALA A 245 12.17 0.03 -21.63
CA ALA A 245 13.51 -0.16 -21.06
C ALA A 245 13.50 -0.21 -19.51
N SER A 246 12.32 -0.09 -18.88
CA SER A 246 12.18 -0.03 -17.43
C SER A 246 11.84 -1.38 -16.82
N VAL A 247 12.75 -1.92 -16.01
CA VAL A 247 12.59 -3.23 -15.36
C VAL A 247 11.38 -3.25 -14.43
N LEU A 248 11.10 -2.16 -13.72
CA LEU A 248 9.94 -2.08 -12.83
C LEU A 248 8.63 -2.36 -13.58
N LEU A 249 8.41 -1.66 -14.70
CA LEU A 249 7.20 -1.82 -15.50
C LEU A 249 7.09 -3.23 -16.06
N HIS A 250 8.17 -3.77 -16.63
CA HIS A 250 8.14 -5.13 -17.17
C HIS A 250 7.77 -6.18 -16.11
N ARG A 251 8.27 -6.04 -14.87
CA ARG A 251 7.96 -7.00 -13.80
C ARG A 251 6.49 -6.92 -13.35
N MET A 252 5.82 -5.79 -13.54
CA MET A 252 4.39 -5.62 -13.25
C MET A 252 3.50 -6.36 -14.26
N THR A 253 3.94 -6.51 -15.52
CA THR A 253 3.14 -7.08 -16.61
C THR A 253 3.17 -8.61 -16.71
N ILE A 254 4.00 -9.27 -15.91
CA ILE A 254 4.15 -10.73 -15.95
C ILE A 254 3.62 -11.40 -14.70
N ARG A 255 3.21 -12.67 -14.82
CA ARG A 255 2.94 -13.55 -13.68
C ARG A 255 3.77 -14.82 -13.83
N GLY A 256 4.50 -15.20 -12.79
CA GLY A 256 5.50 -16.26 -12.79
C GLY A 256 6.90 -15.77 -12.41
N SER A 257 7.92 -16.41 -12.97
CA SER A 257 9.33 -16.10 -12.64
C SER A 257 9.66 -14.64 -12.95
N GLY A 258 10.16 -13.91 -11.96
CA GLY A 258 10.54 -12.50 -12.08
C GLY A 258 9.41 -11.50 -11.84
N GLN A 259 8.17 -11.93 -11.58
CA GLN A 259 7.03 -11.01 -11.36
C GLN A 259 7.23 -10.05 -10.18
N MET A 260 6.49 -8.95 -10.18
CA MET A 260 6.25 -8.11 -9.01
C MET A 260 4.76 -7.75 -8.86
N PRO A 261 4.22 -7.77 -7.62
CA PRO A 261 4.82 -8.35 -6.40
C PRO A 261 5.14 -9.85 -6.52
N ILE A 262 6.14 -10.33 -5.78
CA ILE A 262 6.58 -11.75 -5.85
C ILE A 262 5.58 -12.74 -5.23
N ILE A 263 4.65 -12.25 -4.43
CA ILE A 263 3.61 -13.04 -3.74
C ILE A 263 2.29 -12.29 -3.74
N ALA A 264 1.18 -13.00 -3.46
CA ALA A 264 -0.16 -12.47 -3.25
C ALA A 264 -0.81 -11.78 -4.47
N THR A 265 -0.17 -11.82 -5.64
CA THR A 265 -0.75 -11.36 -6.91
C THR A 265 -0.83 -12.51 -7.91
N HIS A 266 -1.98 -12.62 -8.57
CA HIS A 266 -2.28 -13.70 -9.52
C HIS A 266 -2.83 -13.20 -10.87
N LYS A 267 -3.15 -11.90 -10.98
CA LYS A 267 -3.66 -11.26 -12.20
C LYS A 267 -2.91 -9.94 -12.39
N VAL A 268 -2.59 -9.60 -13.64
CA VAL A 268 -2.04 -8.29 -14.00
C VAL A 268 -3.08 -7.21 -13.76
N ASP A 269 -2.66 -6.14 -13.10
CA ASP A 269 -3.47 -4.92 -12.98
C ASP A 269 -3.18 -4.04 -14.20
N GLU A 270 -3.96 -4.27 -15.26
CA GLU A 270 -3.74 -3.62 -16.56
C GLU A 270 -3.92 -2.09 -16.50
N GLU A 271 -4.77 -1.61 -15.60
CA GLU A 271 -5.00 -0.18 -15.42
C GLU A 271 -3.79 0.48 -14.74
N ALA A 272 -3.29 -0.13 -13.67
CA ALA A 272 -2.08 0.33 -13.01
C ALA A 272 -0.86 0.27 -13.95
N VAL A 273 -0.72 -0.78 -14.76
CA VAL A 273 0.35 -0.88 -15.77
C VAL A 273 0.30 0.28 -16.75
N LYS A 274 -0.89 0.67 -17.23
CA LYS A 274 -1.05 1.84 -18.12
C LYS A 274 -0.65 3.14 -17.43
N VAL A 275 -1.08 3.34 -16.19
CA VAL A 275 -0.72 4.53 -15.39
C VAL A 275 0.78 4.61 -15.15
N ILE A 276 1.44 3.52 -14.77
CA ILE A 276 2.89 3.49 -14.55
C ILE A 276 3.64 3.71 -15.87
N ARG A 277 3.18 3.13 -16.98
CA ARG A 277 3.76 3.36 -18.31
C ARG A 277 3.72 4.84 -18.67
N GLN A 278 2.54 5.47 -18.60
CA GLN A 278 2.36 6.90 -18.90
C GLN A 278 3.20 7.79 -17.98
N TRP A 279 3.29 7.43 -16.70
CA TRP A 279 4.14 8.16 -15.76
C TRP A 279 5.62 8.11 -16.18
N ILE A 280 6.14 6.93 -16.52
CA ILE A 280 7.54 6.77 -16.99
C ILE A 280 7.79 7.54 -18.30
N GLU A 281 6.83 7.53 -19.23
CA GLU A 281 6.91 8.30 -20.49
C GLU A 281 7.03 9.81 -20.26
N GLN A 282 6.43 10.32 -19.18
CA GLN A 282 6.45 11.74 -18.81
C GLN A 282 7.61 12.14 -17.88
N LEU A 283 8.45 11.19 -17.46
CA LEU A 283 9.64 11.54 -16.68
C LEU A 283 10.69 12.21 -17.57
N ASP A 284 11.22 13.34 -17.09
CA ASP A 284 12.33 14.02 -17.74
C ASP A 284 13.62 13.18 -17.66
N ASN A 285 14.42 13.24 -18.72
CA ASN A 285 15.71 12.52 -18.85
C ASN A 285 16.81 13.09 -17.96
#